data_AF-A0A397UZC6-F1
#
_entry.id   AF-A0A397UZC6-F1
#
_cell.length_a   1.000
_cell.length_b   1.000
_cell.length_c   1.000
_cell.angle_alpha   90.00
_cell.angle_beta   90.00
_cell.angle_gamma   90.00
#
_symmetry.space_group_name_H-M   'P 1'
#
loop_
_entity.id
_entity.type
_entity.pdbx_description
1 polymer ?
#
loop_
_entity_poly.entity_id
_entity_poly.type
_entity_poly.pdbx_seq_one_letter_code
_entity_poly.pdbx_strand_id
1 'polypeptide(L)'
;MTYPRIIFDSDNFTSFQKNALITLLKNDDLQMEESEVLDKVILWGKAKTPNLPPDIKDWTNENFNSLKATLKHCLSHIRYFQIPGKDVLKKIKPYRSILEENLWMTLSQDLKIQIGSRDGFASEVFHKLCDNLPRTVVAVKINNTNEILGGYNPLIWKVDGGRVEKSQSTICYGGITYGPWFSGNDFGMGNGSDPKR
;
A
#
# COMPACT_ATOMS: atom_id res chain seq x y z
N MET A 1 13.51 -10.47 -34.09
CA MET A 1 13.28 -9.66 -32.89
C MET A 1 11.91 -10.00 -32.35
N THR A 2 11.84 -10.86 -31.34
CA THR A 2 10.60 -11.17 -30.63
C THR A 2 10.36 -10.03 -29.65
N TYR A 3 9.32 -9.22 -29.89
CA TYR A 3 8.90 -8.20 -28.93
C TYR A 3 8.20 -8.90 -27.76
N PRO A 4 8.76 -8.89 -26.54
CA PRO A 4 8.21 -9.65 -25.41
C PRO A 4 6.73 -9.33 -25.15
N ARG A 5 6.32 -8.08 -25.34
CA ARG A 5 4.93 -7.64 -25.27
C ARG A 5 3.95 -8.46 -26.14
N ILE A 6 4.32 -8.79 -27.37
CA ILE A 6 3.46 -9.57 -28.29
C ILE A 6 3.17 -10.96 -27.69
N ILE A 7 4.11 -11.52 -26.93
CA ILE A 7 3.94 -12.81 -26.26
C ILE A 7 2.90 -12.70 -25.14
N PHE A 8 2.95 -11.63 -24.34
CA PHE A 8 1.98 -11.37 -23.28
C PHE A 8 0.58 -11.08 -23.82
N ASP A 9 0.46 -10.52 -25.01
CA ASP A 9 -0.82 -10.19 -25.65
C ASP A 9 -1.40 -11.34 -26.49
N SER A 10 -0.73 -12.50 -26.55
CA SER A 10 -1.24 -13.67 -27.24
C SER A 10 -2.43 -14.30 -26.51
N ASP A 11 -3.46 -14.70 -27.25
CA ASP A 11 -4.60 -15.49 -26.76
C ASP A 11 -4.17 -16.80 -26.08
N ASN A 12 -3.01 -17.34 -26.48
CA ASN A 12 -2.47 -18.59 -25.94
C ASN A 12 -1.50 -18.38 -24.76
N PHE A 13 -1.38 -17.15 -24.23
CA PHE A 13 -0.44 -16.85 -23.16
C PHE A 13 -0.62 -17.76 -21.93
N THR A 14 -1.87 -18.06 -21.55
CA THR A 14 -2.21 -18.97 -20.43
C THR A 14 -1.76 -20.42 -20.65
N SER A 15 -1.44 -20.80 -21.89
CA SER A 15 -0.91 -22.13 -22.23
C SER A 15 0.59 -22.26 -22.02
N PHE A 16 1.31 -21.16 -21.75
CA PHE A 16 2.77 -21.17 -21.60
C PHE A 16 3.24 -22.13 -20.49
N GLN A 17 4.37 -22.78 -20.77
CA GLN A 17 5.10 -23.55 -19.76
C GLN A 17 5.73 -22.62 -18.72
N LYS A 18 5.73 -23.05 -17.46
CA LYS A 18 6.24 -22.27 -16.33
C LYS A 18 7.68 -21.76 -16.54
N ASN A 19 8.57 -22.61 -17.05
CA ASN A 19 9.97 -22.25 -17.27
C ASN A 19 10.15 -21.20 -18.38
N ALA A 20 9.32 -21.25 -19.42
CA ALA A 20 9.32 -20.26 -20.49
C ALA A 20 8.85 -18.90 -19.96
N LEU A 21 7.78 -18.88 -19.14
CA LEU A 21 7.31 -17.67 -18.48
C LEU A 21 8.38 -17.08 -17.55
N ILE A 22 9.05 -17.91 -16.74
CA ILE A 22 10.14 -17.45 -15.87
C ILE A 22 11.28 -16.82 -16.69
N THR A 23 11.65 -17.44 -17.81
CA THR A 23 12.70 -16.91 -18.70
C THR A 23 12.29 -15.57 -19.30
N LEU A 24 11.01 -15.43 -19.68
CA LEU A 24 10.46 -14.18 -20.18
C LEU A 24 10.49 -13.08 -19.12
N LEU A 25 10.06 -13.37 -17.88
CA LEU A 25 10.02 -12.40 -16.77
C LEU A 25 11.40 -11.91 -16.32
N LYS A 26 12.47 -12.67 -16.61
CA LYS A 26 13.85 -12.25 -16.34
C LYS A 26 14.39 -11.21 -17.31
N ASN A 27 13.69 -10.96 -18.42
CA ASN A 27 14.12 -9.97 -19.39
C ASN A 27 13.82 -8.57 -18.86
N ASP A 28 14.84 -7.71 -18.84
CA ASP A 28 14.69 -6.34 -18.35
C ASP A 28 13.85 -5.46 -19.28
N ASP A 29 13.87 -5.74 -20.59
CA ASP A 29 13.23 -4.94 -21.62
C ASP A 29 11.98 -5.62 -22.20
N LEU A 30 10.91 -5.61 -21.39
CA LEU A 30 9.61 -6.15 -21.80
C LEU A 30 8.79 -5.19 -22.66
N GLN A 31 9.15 -3.89 -22.69
CA GLN A 31 8.36 -2.81 -23.30
C GLN A 31 6.93 -2.75 -22.74
N MET A 32 6.79 -3.01 -21.44
CA MET A 32 5.51 -3.04 -20.70
C MET A 32 5.69 -2.48 -19.30
N GLU A 33 4.65 -1.85 -18.77
CA GLU A 33 4.60 -1.45 -17.36
C GLU A 33 4.59 -2.69 -16.47
N GLU A 34 5.34 -2.67 -15.37
CA GLU A 34 5.46 -3.82 -14.48
C GLU A 34 4.10 -4.21 -13.86
N SER A 35 3.18 -3.25 -13.72
CA SER A 35 1.82 -3.49 -13.24
C SER A 35 0.98 -4.29 -14.25
N GLU A 36 1.26 -4.18 -15.55
CA GLU A 36 0.63 -5.00 -16.61
C GLU A 36 1.25 -6.39 -16.66
N VAL A 37 2.57 -6.50 -16.47
CA VAL A 37 3.27 -7.79 -16.36
C VAL A 37 2.67 -8.60 -15.22
N LEU A 38 2.45 -7.98 -14.06
CA LEU A 38 1.81 -8.64 -12.92
C LEU A 38 0.40 -9.14 -13.27
N ASP A 39 -0.44 -8.32 -13.92
CA ASP A 39 -1.80 -8.74 -14.33
C ASP A 39 -1.76 -9.99 -15.21
N LYS A 40 -0.84 -10.03 -16.17
CA LYS A 40 -0.65 -11.20 -17.05
C LYS A 40 -0.18 -12.41 -16.25
N VAL A 41 0.78 -12.27 -15.34
CA VAL A 41 1.25 -13.37 -14.49
C VAL A 41 0.13 -13.92 -13.61
N ILE A 42 -0.70 -13.06 -13.01
CA ILE A 42 -1.88 -13.48 -12.24
C ILE A 42 -2.88 -14.21 -13.13
N LEU A 43 -3.16 -13.69 -14.34
CA LEU A 43 -4.04 -14.34 -15.31
C LEU A 43 -3.54 -15.75 -15.67
N TRP A 44 -2.24 -15.90 -15.94
CA TRP A 44 -1.62 -17.20 -16.19
C TRP A 44 -1.74 -18.12 -14.96
N GLY A 45 -1.48 -17.60 -13.76
CA GLY A 45 -1.62 -18.35 -12.51
C GLY A 45 -3.04 -18.87 -12.30
N LYS A 46 -4.05 -18.02 -12.51
CA LYS A 46 -5.46 -18.41 -12.42
C LYS A 46 -5.80 -19.55 -13.39
N ALA A 47 -5.30 -19.49 -14.62
CA ALA A 47 -5.52 -20.55 -15.60
C ALA A 47 -4.80 -21.86 -15.27
N LYS A 48 -3.68 -21.80 -14.52
CA LYS A 48 -2.91 -22.98 -14.10
C LYS A 48 -3.29 -23.54 -12.73
N THR A 49 -4.11 -22.82 -11.96
CA THR A 49 -4.58 -23.28 -10.64
C THR A 49 -6.04 -23.75 -10.77
N PRO A 50 -6.29 -25.07 -10.69
CA PRO A 50 -7.65 -25.61 -10.83
C PRO A 50 -8.54 -25.16 -9.66
N ASN A 51 -9.87 -25.19 -9.89
CA ASN A 51 -10.91 -24.97 -8.88
C ASN A 51 -10.89 -23.58 -8.20
N LEU A 52 -10.36 -22.55 -8.88
CA LEU A 52 -10.51 -21.17 -8.42
C LEU A 52 -11.90 -20.63 -8.76
N PRO A 53 -12.63 -20.06 -7.78
CA PRO A 53 -13.85 -19.33 -8.06
C PRO A 53 -13.60 -18.15 -9.02
N PRO A 54 -14.58 -17.77 -9.85
CA PRO A 54 -14.43 -16.66 -10.80
C PRO A 54 -14.29 -15.31 -10.10
N ASP A 55 -15.11 -15.05 -9.06
CA ASP A 55 -15.02 -13.87 -8.23
C ASP A 55 -14.01 -14.09 -7.09
N ILE A 56 -13.09 -13.15 -6.93
CA ILE A 56 -12.09 -13.16 -5.86
C ILE A 56 -12.70 -13.06 -4.47
N LYS A 57 -13.91 -12.50 -4.34
CA LYS A 57 -14.63 -12.39 -3.06
C LYS A 57 -15.00 -13.76 -2.48
N ASP A 58 -15.15 -14.76 -3.34
CA ASP A 58 -15.50 -16.12 -2.95
C ASP A 58 -14.27 -16.98 -2.63
N TRP A 59 -13.06 -16.40 -2.67
CA TRP A 59 -11.82 -17.15 -2.47
C TRP A 59 -11.56 -17.44 -1.00
N THR A 60 -11.24 -18.69 -0.72
CA THR A 60 -10.75 -19.14 0.59
C THR A 60 -9.23 -18.99 0.69
N ASN A 61 -8.70 -19.14 1.90
CA ASN A 61 -7.25 -19.18 2.13
C ASN A 61 -6.57 -20.31 1.33
N GLU A 62 -7.25 -21.45 1.13
CA GLU A 62 -6.73 -22.56 0.33
C GLU A 62 -6.61 -22.19 -1.16
N ASN A 63 -7.56 -21.41 -1.68
CA ASN A 63 -7.49 -20.88 -3.04
C ASN A 63 -6.27 -19.95 -3.21
N PHE A 64 -6.05 -19.02 -2.28
CA PHE A 64 -4.88 -18.14 -2.29
C PHE A 64 -3.56 -18.93 -2.16
N ASN A 65 -3.50 -19.91 -1.26
CA ASN A 65 -2.32 -20.75 -1.07
C ASN A 65 -2.00 -21.58 -2.33
N SER A 66 -3.02 -22.10 -3.00
CA SER A 66 -2.87 -22.85 -4.25
C SER A 66 -2.34 -21.96 -5.37
N LEU A 67 -2.88 -20.74 -5.51
CA LEU A 67 -2.36 -19.76 -6.48
C LEU A 67 -0.91 -19.35 -6.15
N LYS A 68 -0.62 -19.09 -4.87
CA LYS A 68 0.73 -18.75 -4.37
C LYS A 68 1.73 -19.84 -4.73
N ALA A 69 1.38 -21.11 -4.54
CA ALA A 69 2.25 -22.24 -4.88
C ALA A 69 2.52 -22.31 -6.40
N THR A 70 1.48 -22.13 -7.23
CA THR A 70 1.62 -22.08 -8.69
C THR A 70 2.58 -20.98 -9.13
N LEU A 71 2.40 -19.77 -8.57
CA LEU A 71 3.09 -18.55 -8.97
C LEU A 71 4.43 -18.31 -8.28
N LYS A 72 4.82 -19.08 -7.27
CA LYS A 72 5.99 -18.83 -6.40
C LYS A 72 7.24 -18.33 -7.12
N HIS A 73 7.66 -19.02 -8.19
CA HIS A 73 8.86 -18.66 -8.96
C HIS A 73 8.66 -17.51 -9.96
N CYS A 74 7.42 -17.26 -10.39
CA CYS A 74 7.11 -16.13 -11.25
C CYS A 74 7.10 -14.83 -10.44
N LEU A 75 6.50 -14.86 -9.24
CA LEU A 75 6.40 -13.68 -8.36
C LEU A 75 7.78 -13.15 -7.93
N SER A 76 8.78 -14.02 -7.75
CA SER A 76 10.15 -13.59 -7.43
C SER A 76 10.85 -12.81 -8.54
N HIS A 77 10.29 -12.79 -9.75
CA HIS A 77 10.81 -12.03 -10.88
C HIS A 77 10.03 -10.75 -11.17
N ILE A 78 8.96 -10.47 -10.40
CA ILE A 78 8.21 -9.21 -10.52
C ILE A 78 8.97 -8.09 -9.80
N ARG A 79 9.17 -6.97 -10.50
CA ARG A 79 9.85 -5.77 -10.00
C ARG A 79 8.87 -4.86 -9.27
N TYR A 80 8.35 -5.31 -8.13
CA TYR A 80 7.26 -4.63 -7.41
C TYR A 80 7.48 -3.13 -7.15
N PHE A 81 8.72 -2.69 -6.94
CA PHE A 81 9.07 -1.28 -6.72
C PHE A 81 8.97 -0.39 -7.97
N GLN A 82 8.83 -0.99 -9.15
CA GLN A 82 8.55 -0.29 -10.41
C GLN A 82 7.04 -0.15 -10.67
N ILE A 83 6.19 -0.76 -9.83
CA ILE A 83 4.73 -0.62 -9.96
C ILE A 83 4.31 0.73 -9.36
N PRO A 84 3.59 1.59 -10.12
CA PRO A 84 3.09 2.84 -9.60
C PRO A 84 2.20 2.64 -8.36
N GLY A 85 2.36 3.46 -7.33
CA GLY A 85 1.61 3.31 -6.06
C GLY A 85 0.08 3.22 -6.23
N LYS A 86 -0.48 4.00 -7.17
CA LYS A 86 -1.92 3.94 -7.54
C LYS A 86 -2.36 2.53 -7.97
N ASP A 87 -1.48 1.78 -8.62
CA ASP A 87 -1.75 0.44 -9.13
C ASP A 87 -1.55 -0.63 -8.05
N VAL A 88 -0.73 -0.38 -7.02
CA VAL A 88 -0.57 -1.31 -5.89
C VAL A 88 -1.91 -1.55 -5.19
N LEU A 89 -2.68 -0.49 -4.89
CA LEU A 89 -3.99 -0.66 -4.26
C LEU A 89 -5.02 -1.33 -5.16
N LYS A 90 -4.95 -1.10 -6.47
CA LYS A 90 -5.93 -1.61 -7.44
C LYS A 90 -5.64 -3.06 -7.85
N LYS A 91 -4.38 -3.35 -8.15
CA LYS A 91 -3.93 -4.62 -8.78
C LYS A 91 -3.30 -5.58 -7.77
N ILE A 92 -2.57 -5.08 -6.78
CA ILE A 92 -1.84 -5.95 -5.82
C ILE A 92 -2.70 -6.30 -4.61
N LYS A 93 -3.36 -5.31 -4.01
CA LYS A 93 -4.16 -5.47 -2.78
C LYS A 93 -5.15 -6.66 -2.82
N PRO A 94 -5.90 -6.91 -3.92
CA PRO A 94 -6.83 -8.05 -3.96
C PRO A 94 -6.12 -9.40 -3.79
N TYR A 95 -4.85 -9.48 -4.19
CA TYR A 95 -4.03 -10.69 -4.13
C TYR A 95 -3.00 -10.66 -2.99
N ARG A 96 -3.12 -9.75 -2.01
CA ARG A 96 -2.09 -9.59 -0.95
C ARG A 96 -1.65 -10.91 -0.29
N SER A 97 -2.58 -11.86 -0.12
CA SER A 97 -2.36 -13.14 0.56
C SER A 97 -1.38 -14.06 -0.19
N ILE A 98 -1.14 -13.83 -1.49
CA ILE A 98 -0.14 -14.61 -2.24
C ILE A 98 1.28 -14.08 -2.09
N LEU A 99 1.45 -12.86 -1.56
CA LEU A 99 2.74 -12.22 -1.36
C LEU A 99 3.38 -12.65 -0.03
N GLU A 100 4.64 -12.27 0.16
CA GLU A 100 5.28 -12.30 1.46
C GLU A 100 4.83 -11.09 2.29
N GLU A 101 4.63 -11.29 3.60
CA GLU A 101 4.08 -10.26 4.50
C GLU A 101 4.98 -9.01 4.56
N ASN A 102 6.29 -9.21 4.63
CA ASN A 102 7.31 -8.15 4.60
C ASN A 102 7.25 -7.32 3.30
N LEU A 103 7.06 -7.98 2.15
CA LEU A 103 6.92 -7.31 0.86
C LEU A 103 5.64 -6.47 0.83
N TRP A 104 4.52 -7.04 1.26
CA TRP A 104 3.25 -6.29 1.35
C TRP A 104 3.37 -5.09 2.31
N MET A 105 3.98 -5.27 3.47
CA MET A 105 4.22 -4.17 4.41
C MET A 105 5.06 -3.06 3.77
N THR A 106 6.10 -3.42 3.01
CA THR A 106 6.95 -2.45 2.32
C THR A 106 6.19 -1.71 1.23
N LEU A 107 5.48 -2.42 0.35
CA LEU A 107 4.70 -1.81 -0.73
C LEU A 107 3.52 -0.97 -0.23
N SER A 108 2.92 -1.39 0.89
CA SER A 108 1.82 -0.66 1.51
C SER A 108 2.29 0.55 2.32
N GLN A 109 3.57 0.64 2.68
CA GLN A 109 4.12 1.76 3.43
C GLN A 109 3.92 3.09 2.70
N ASP A 110 4.09 3.11 1.38
CA ASP A 110 3.87 4.29 0.52
C ASP A 110 2.38 4.59 0.28
N LEU A 111 1.47 3.76 0.80
CA LEU A 111 0.01 3.81 0.53
C LEU A 111 -0.82 3.99 1.80
N LYS A 112 -0.17 4.28 2.93
CA LYS A 112 -0.83 4.45 4.22
C LYS A 112 -1.62 5.76 4.22
N ILE A 113 -2.94 5.63 4.09
CA ILE A 113 -3.89 6.74 4.22
C ILE A 113 -4.81 6.40 5.39
N GLN A 114 -4.69 7.17 6.48
CA GLN A 114 -5.70 7.22 7.52
C GLN A 114 -6.78 8.22 7.11
N ILE A 115 -8.04 7.78 7.15
CA ILE A 115 -9.19 8.65 6.92
C ILE A 115 -9.97 8.69 8.23
N GLY A 116 -9.95 9.83 8.94
CA GLY A 116 -10.56 9.92 10.26
C GLY A 116 -12.04 9.51 10.31
N SER A 117 -12.84 9.80 9.27
CA SER A 117 -14.25 9.37 9.20
C SER A 117 -14.45 7.86 9.00
N ARG A 118 -13.46 7.15 8.45
CA ARG A 118 -13.50 5.69 8.21
C ARG A 118 -12.81 4.92 9.33
N ASP A 119 -11.62 5.36 9.71
CA ASP A 119 -10.70 4.66 10.60
C ASP A 119 -10.81 5.15 12.05
N GLY A 120 -11.52 6.26 12.28
CA GLY A 120 -11.63 6.91 13.58
C GLY A 120 -10.53 7.95 13.81
N PHE A 121 -10.81 8.87 14.73
CA PHE A 121 -9.93 9.96 15.13
C PHE A 121 -9.20 9.67 16.45
N ALA A 122 -9.02 8.39 16.84
CA ALA A 122 -8.29 8.07 18.06
C ALA A 122 -6.77 8.20 17.84
N SER A 123 -6.04 8.74 18.84
CA SER A 123 -4.57 8.87 18.78
C SER A 123 -3.90 7.51 18.57
N GLU A 124 -4.41 6.47 19.22
CA GLU A 124 -3.94 5.09 19.09
C GLU A 124 -4.03 4.57 17.64
N VAL A 125 -5.09 4.92 16.92
CA VAL A 125 -5.25 4.55 15.50
C VAL A 125 -4.26 5.32 14.64
N PHE A 126 -4.05 6.61 14.92
CA PHE A 126 -3.03 7.40 14.24
C PHE A 126 -1.64 6.80 14.45
N HIS A 127 -1.22 6.55 15.68
CA HIS A 127 0.11 5.99 15.97
C HIS A 127 0.31 4.63 15.34
N LYS A 128 -0.71 3.77 15.38
CA LYS A 128 -0.67 2.46 14.71
C LYS A 128 -0.43 2.57 13.20
N LEU A 129 -0.98 3.59 12.56
CA LEU A 129 -0.96 3.73 11.11
C LEU A 129 0.18 4.62 10.61
N CYS A 130 0.51 5.69 11.32
CA CYS A 130 1.31 6.81 10.82
C CYS A 130 2.67 6.96 11.50
N ASP A 131 2.93 6.32 12.65
CA ASP A 131 4.25 6.38 13.27
C ASP A 131 5.33 5.80 12.36
N ASN A 132 6.54 6.36 12.46
CA ASN A 132 7.70 5.99 11.67
C ASN A 132 7.55 6.24 10.15
N LEU A 133 6.52 6.97 9.72
CA LEU A 133 6.35 7.39 8.32
C LEU A 133 6.86 8.81 8.09
N PRO A 134 7.82 9.02 7.17
CA PRO A 134 8.18 10.35 6.71
C PRO A 134 7.19 10.85 5.65
N ARG A 135 7.24 12.15 5.31
CA ARG A 135 6.55 12.72 4.14
C ARG A 135 5.03 12.50 4.14
N THR A 136 4.38 12.78 5.27
CA THR A 136 2.93 12.62 5.42
C THR A 136 2.19 13.91 5.05
N VAL A 137 1.04 13.81 4.40
CA VAL A 137 0.10 14.93 4.25
C VAL A 137 -1.08 14.71 5.21
N VAL A 138 -1.37 15.72 6.03
CA VAL A 138 -2.59 15.77 6.85
C VAL A 138 -3.56 16.73 6.18
N ALA A 139 -4.80 16.30 6.00
CA ALA A 139 -5.88 17.14 5.50
C ALA A 139 -7.12 16.93 6.38
N VAL A 140 -7.80 18.03 6.68
CA VAL A 140 -8.89 18.13 7.64
C VAL A 140 -9.96 19.02 7.04
N LYS A 141 -11.18 18.52 6.89
CA LYS A 141 -12.32 19.34 6.47
C LYS A 141 -12.96 19.98 7.70
N ILE A 142 -13.18 21.29 7.67
CA ILE A 142 -13.89 21.99 8.74
C ILE A 142 -15.39 21.78 8.57
N ASN A 143 -16.03 21.30 9.63
CA ASN A 143 -17.44 20.95 9.60
C ASN A 143 -18.31 22.16 9.24
N ASN A 144 -19.40 21.93 8.50
CA ASN A 144 -20.33 22.96 8.01
C ASN A 144 -19.70 24.08 7.15
N THR A 145 -18.48 23.87 6.66
CA THR A 145 -17.83 24.76 5.71
C THR A 145 -17.29 23.97 4.52
N ASN A 146 -16.85 24.70 3.50
CA ASN A 146 -16.06 24.15 2.41
C ASN A 146 -14.55 24.30 2.65
N GLU A 147 -14.14 24.68 3.86
CA GLU A 147 -12.74 24.89 4.20
C GLU A 147 -12.05 23.54 4.46
N ILE A 148 -10.83 23.41 3.92
CA ILE A 148 -9.93 22.30 4.17
C ILE A 148 -8.65 22.88 4.73
N LEU A 149 -8.30 22.46 5.94
CA LEU A 149 -7.02 22.75 6.57
C LEU A 149 -6.11 21.54 6.43
N GLY A 150 -4.80 21.75 6.52
CA GLY A 150 -3.86 20.66 6.40
C GLY A 150 -2.42 21.14 6.38
N GLY A 151 -1.52 20.18 6.24
CA GLY A 151 -0.10 20.44 6.18
C GLY A 151 0.69 19.22 5.72
N TYR A 152 1.89 19.47 5.22
CA TYR A 152 2.84 18.42 4.87
C TYR A 152 3.91 18.29 5.97
N ASN A 153 4.07 17.08 6.50
CA ASN A 153 5.16 16.72 7.39
C ASN A 153 6.27 16.00 6.60
N PRO A 154 7.42 16.64 6.31
CA PRO A 154 8.54 15.94 5.70
C PRO A 154 9.23 14.96 6.65
N LEU A 155 9.05 15.12 7.97
CA LEU A 155 9.73 14.35 9.01
C LEU A 155 8.93 13.10 9.41
N ILE A 156 9.58 12.23 10.17
CA ILE A 156 8.98 11.02 10.74
C ILE A 156 8.18 11.37 12.01
N TRP A 157 6.97 10.84 12.12
CA TRP A 157 6.23 10.82 13.38
C TRP A 157 6.94 9.91 14.39
N LYS A 158 7.55 10.51 15.41
CA LYS A 158 8.24 9.83 16.51
C LYS A 158 7.48 10.01 17.81
N VAL A 159 7.60 9.01 18.66
CA VAL A 159 7.08 9.05 20.02
C VAL A 159 8.18 9.49 20.98
N ASP A 160 8.36 10.80 21.16
CA ASP A 160 9.31 11.35 22.13
C ASP A 160 8.57 12.31 23.08
N GLY A 161 8.90 12.30 24.38
CA GLY A 161 8.14 12.96 25.45
C GLY A 161 8.22 14.50 25.52
N GLY A 162 8.51 15.20 24.43
CA GLY A 162 8.72 16.66 24.40
C GLY A 162 7.71 17.43 23.53
N ARG A 163 7.34 18.64 23.95
CA ARG A 163 6.54 19.59 23.16
C ARG A 163 7.43 20.31 22.14
N VAL A 164 6.87 20.70 20.99
CA VAL A 164 7.58 21.51 19.98
C VAL A 164 7.92 22.88 20.54
N GLU A 165 9.21 23.25 20.53
CA GLU A 165 9.67 24.55 21.03
C GLU A 165 9.73 25.65 19.95
N LYS A 166 9.75 25.29 18.64
CA LYS A 166 9.96 26.26 17.54
C LYS A 166 9.11 25.95 16.29
N SER A 167 8.60 27.01 15.66
CA SER A 167 7.73 26.98 14.47
C SER A 167 8.38 26.37 13.21
N GLN A 168 9.72 26.33 13.14
CA GLN A 168 10.48 25.69 12.06
C GLN A 168 10.46 24.14 12.14
N SER A 169 9.94 23.57 13.23
CA SER A 169 9.83 22.13 13.49
C SER A 169 8.36 21.71 13.56
N THR A 170 7.55 22.15 12.59
CA THR A 170 6.10 22.29 12.70
C THR A 170 5.32 21.01 12.99
N ILE A 171 5.95 19.82 12.92
CA ILE A 171 5.28 18.54 13.17
C ILE A 171 6.23 17.53 13.85
N CYS A 172 6.41 17.67 15.16
CA CYS A 172 6.91 16.62 16.06
C CYS A 172 6.01 16.64 17.29
N TYR A 173 5.59 15.50 17.86
CA TYR A 173 4.65 15.54 19.00
C TYR A 173 4.97 14.62 20.16
N GLY A 174 4.48 15.04 21.34
CA GLY A 174 4.86 14.56 22.66
C GLY A 174 4.16 13.26 23.06
N GLY A 175 4.91 12.19 23.29
CA GLY A 175 4.47 10.97 24.01
C GLY A 175 3.52 10.00 23.27
N ILE A 176 3.52 8.72 23.71
CA ILE A 176 2.73 7.57 23.16
C ILE A 176 1.20 7.80 23.12
N THR A 177 0.69 8.80 23.83
CA THR A 177 -0.75 9.05 24.01
C THR A 177 -1.32 10.12 23.09
N TYR A 178 -0.51 10.80 22.26
CA TYR A 178 -0.93 12.01 21.52
C TYR A 178 -0.70 11.97 20.01
N GLY A 179 -1.79 11.91 19.22
CA GLY A 179 -1.76 12.06 17.76
C GLY A 179 -1.78 13.54 17.29
N PRO A 180 -2.17 13.87 16.05
CA PRO A 180 -1.91 15.20 15.50
C PRO A 180 -2.83 16.29 16.06
N TRP A 181 -2.27 17.22 16.84
CA TRP A 181 -2.91 18.40 17.42
C TRP A 181 -2.18 19.71 17.01
N PHE A 182 -2.64 20.84 17.52
CA PHE A 182 -2.22 22.22 17.39
C PHE A 182 -2.86 22.97 18.62
N SER A 183 -2.36 24.15 19.03
CA SER A 183 -2.92 24.94 20.15
C SER A 183 -3.09 26.44 19.90
N GLY A 184 -4.34 26.93 19.99
CA GLY A 184 -4.81 28.19 19.42
C GLY A 184 -6.13 27.97 18.67
N ASN A 185 -6.31 28.55 17.48
CA ASN A 185 -7.42 28.22 16.57
C ASN A 185 -7.05 27.02 15.69
N ASP A 186 -6.81 25.92 16.37
CA ASP A 186 -5.74 24.99 16.03
C ASP A 186 -6.28 23.53 16.08
N PHE A 187 -5.95 22.70 15.08
CA PHE A 187 -6.30 21.26 14.96
C PHE A 187 -5.78 20.36 16.12
N GLY A 188 -6.14 19.07 16.28
CA GLY A 188 -6.11 18.37 17.60
C GLY A 188 -5.99 16.83 17.60
N MET A 189 -5.17 16.17 18.45
CA MET A 189 -5.31 14.75 18.87
C MET A 189 -4.59 14.43 20.21
N GLY A 190 -5.24 13.65 21.09
CA GLY A 190 -4.69 13.19 22.39
C GLY A 190 -5.59 12.21 23.13
N ASN A 191 -5.06 11.51 24.15
CA ASN A 191 -5.82 10.78 25.20
C ASN A 191 -5.27 11.16 26.60
N GLY A 192 -6.05 11.91 27.39
CA GLY A 192 -5.79 12.24 28.81
C GLY A 192 -5.57 13.74 29.12
N SER A 193 -6.66 14.42 29.51
CA SER A 193 -6.79 15.83 29.95
C SER A 193 -6.36 16.92 28.95
N ASP A 194 -7.40 17.51 28.35
CA ASP A 194 -7.40 18.74 27.55
C ASP A 194 -6.40 19.81 28.06
N PRO A 195 -5.41 20.24 27.25
CA PRO A 195 -4.51 21.34 27.63
C PRO A 195 -5.17 22.74 27.50
N LYS A 196 -6.45 22.83 27.12
CA LYS A 196 -7.25 24.08 27.06
C LYS A 196 -8.36 24.16 28.12
N ARG A 197 -8.25 23.42 29.22
CA ARG A 197 -9.00 23.68 30.45
C ARG A 197 -8.10 24.05 31.61
#